data_AF-A0AAV9CHG7-F1
#
_entry.id   AF-A0AAV9CHG7-F1
#
_cell.length_a   1.000
_cell.length_b   1.000
_cell.length_c   1.000
_cell.angle_alpha   90.00
_cell.angle_beta   90.00
_cell.angle_gamma   90.00
#
_symmetry.space_group_name_H-M   'P 1'
#
loop_
_entity.id
_entity.type
_entity.pdbx_description
1 polymer ?
#
loop_
_entity_poly.entity_id
_entity_poly.type
_entity_poly.pdbx_seq_one_letter_code
_entity_poly.pdbx_strand_id
1 'polypeptide(L)' 'MGWFHNLLSPFKKLWLKSNSTHHKKRRGIYILYEDVKSCQYDDVHVLWSILVESRPPPPALPMKS' A
#
# COMPACT_ATOMS: atom_id res chain seq x y z
N MET A 1 13.65 -50.16 1.97
CA MET A 1 14.21 -48.92 1.38
C MET A 1 13.41 -47.70 1.87
N GLY A 2 13.64 -47.26 3.12
CA GLY A 2 12.85 -46.18 3.76
C GLY A 2 13.53 -44.81 3.81
N TRP A 3 14.72 -44.67 3.22
CA TRP A 3 15.58 -43.50 3.45
C TRP A 3 15.05 -42.19 2.81
N PHE A 4 14.39 -42.28 1.65
CA PHE A 4 13.83 -41.11 0.95
C PHE A 4 12.66 -40.45 1.68
N HIS A 5 11.95 -41.18 2.56
CA HIS A 5 10.81 -40.64 3.30
C HIS A 5 11.27 -39.65 4.40
N ASN A 6 12.44 -39.89 5.00
CA ASN A 6 13.05 -38.96 5.96
C ASN A 6 13.62 -37.71 5.30
N LEU A 7 14.07 -37.80 4.04
CA LEU A 7 14.59 -36.65 3.28
C LEU A 7 13.49 -35.72 2.78
N LEU A 8 12.31 -36.23 2.42
CA LEU A 8 11.19 -35.42 1.91
C LEU A 8 10.37 -34.72 3.01
N SER A 9 10.44 -35.22 4.26
CA SER A 9 9.76 -34.65 5.43
C SER A 9 10.18 -33.19 5.74
N PRO A 10 11.48 -32.83 5.83
CA PRO A 10 11.89 -31.45 6.05
C PRO A 10 11.51 -30.53 4.89
N PHE A 11 11.53 -31.02 3.64
CA PHE A 11 11.10 -30.26 2.46
C PHE A 11 9.61 -29.94 2.48
N LYS A 12 8.75 -30.90 2.87
CA LYS A 12 7.31 -30.63 3.06
C LYS A 12 7.07 -29.56 4.12
N LYS A 13 7.83 -29.57 5.21
CA LYS A 13 7.70 -28.57 6.29
C LYS A 13 8.13 -27.17 5.84
N LEU A 14 9.20 -27.07 5.05
CA LEU A 14 9.65 -25.81 4.44
C LEU A 14 8.66 -25.28 3.39
N TRP A 15 8.08 -26.16 2.57
CA TRP A 15 7.08 -25.80 1.55
C TRP A 15 5.82 -25.18 2.17
N LEU A 16 5.30 -25.79 3.24
CA LEU A 16 4.14 -25.25 3.97
C LEU A 16 4.44 -23.88 4.60
N LYS A 17 5.65 -23.70 5.15
CA LYS A 17 6.08 -22.43 5.74
C LYS A 17 6.23 -21.33 4.68
N SER A 18 6.82 -21.66 3.53
CA SER A 18 7.03 -20.74 2.41
C SER A 18 5.72 -20.31 1.74
N ASN A 19 4.79 -21.26 1.52
CA ASN A 19 3.48 -20.93 0.97
C ASN A 19 2.67 -20.07 1.94
N SER A 20 2.72 -20.35 3.25
CA SER A 20 2.02 -19.53 4.24
C SER A 20 2.53 -18.09 4.27
N THR A 21 3.84 -17.87 4.23
CA THR A 21 4.42 -16.51 4.20
C THR A 21 4.19 -15.80 2.88
N HIS A 22 4.25 -16.49 1.74
CA HIS A 22 3.97 -15.92 0.43
C HIS A 22 2.50 -15.49 0.29
N HIS A 23 1.55 -16.35 0.71
CA HIS A 23 0.13 -16.00 0.72
C HIS A 23 -0.18 -14.82 1.65
N LYS A 24 0.45 -14.74 2.83
CA LYS A 24 0.29 -13.60 3.74
C LYS A 24 0.81 -12.29 3.14
N LYS A 25 1.97 -12.30 2.48
CA LYS A 25 2.54 -11.10 1.84
C LYS A 25 1.69 -10.60 0.67
N ARG A 26 1.21 -11.52 -0.20
CA ARG A 26 0.31 -11.14 -1.31
C ARG A 26 -1.02 -10.57 -0.82
N ARG A 27 -1.59 -11.12 0.25
CA ARG A 27 -2.84 -10.61 0.83
C ARG A 27 -2.65 -9.25 1.50
N GLY A 28 -1.54 -9.03 2.20
CA GLY A 28 -1.25 -7.74 2.83
C GLY A 28 -1.09 -6.59 1.84
N ILE A 29 -0.38 -6.83 0.73
CA ILE A 29 -0.23 -5.82 -0.33
C ILE A 29 -1.57 -5.54 -1.02
N TYR A 30 -2.40 -6.57 -1.22
CA TYR A 30 -3.74 -6.41 -1.79
C TYR A 30 -4.68 -5.62 -0.87
N ILE A 31 -4.60 -5.83 0.46
CA ILE A 31 -5.36 -5.02 1.44
C ILE A 31 -4.93 -3.56 1.37
N LEU A 32 -3.62 -3.27 1.40
CA LEU A 32 -3.11 -1.89 1.27
C LEU A 32 -3.56 -1.23 -0.05
N TYR A 33 -3.58 -2.00 -1.14
CA TYR A 33 -4.06 -1.52 -2.43
C TYR A 33 -5.55 -1.17 -2.39
N GLU A 34 -6.39 -2.04 -1.81
CA GLU A 34 -7.83 -1.76 -1.64
C GLU A 34 -8.07 -0.58 -0.68
N ASP A 35 -7.29 -0.45 0.40
CA ASP A 35 -7.34 0.69 1.32
C ASP A 35 -6.99 2.01 0.59
N VAL A 36 -5.91 2.02 -0.19
CA VAL A 36 -5.51 3.18 -1.00
C VAL A 36 -6.53 3.50 -2.09
N LYS A 37 -7.13 2.49 -2.71
CA LYS A 37 -8.15 2.65 -3.76
C LYS A 37 -9.49 3.14 -3.20
N SER A 38 -9.84 2.73 -1.99
CA SER A 38 -11.06 3.12 -1.29
C SER A 38 -10.98 4.48 -0.61
N CYS A 39 -9.77 5.06 -0.52
CA CYS A 39 -9.57 6.43 -0.10
C CYS A 39 -10.49 7.34 -0.92
N GLN A 40 -11.47 7.95 -0.25
CA GLN A 40 -12.53 8.70 -0.91
C GLN A 40 -11.91 9.97 -1.50
N TYR A 41 -12.17 10.20 -2.79
CA TYR A 41 -11.74 11.39 -3.52
C TYR A 41 -12.08 12.67 -2.74
N ASP A 42 -13.19 12.66 -2.01
CA ASP A 42 -13.67 13.75 -1.16
C ASP A 42 -12.65 14.23 -0.11
N ASP A 43 -11.90 13.34 0.53
CA ASP A 43 -10.90 13.74 1.54
C ASP A 43 -9.70 14.47 0.92
N VAL A 44 -9.30 14.06 -0.29
CA VAL A 44 -8.24 14.73 -1.07
C VAL A 44 -8.71 16.09 -1.55
N HIS A 45 -9.98 16.19 -1.97
CA HIS A 45 -10.59 17.46 -2.37
C HIS A 45 -10.70 18.43 -1.21
N VAL A 46 -11.14 17.98 -0.03
CA VAL A 46 -11.21 18.80 1.18
C VAL A 46 -9.82 19.32 1.57
N LEU A 47 -8.81 18.46 1.57
CA LEU A 47 -7.43 18.88 1.88
C LEU A 47 -6.92 19.92 0.86
N TRP A 48 -7.21 19.73 -0.42
CA TRP A 48 -6.85 20.68 -1.47
C TRP A 48 -7.59 22.01 -1.30
N SER A 49 -8.87 21.98 -0.93
CA SER A 49 -9.66 23.18 -0.65
C SER A 49 -9.10 23.98 0.54
N ILE A 50 -8.72 23.30 1.63
CA ILE A 50 -8.06 23.95 2.79
C ILE A 50 -6.73 24.59 2.35
N LEU A 51 -5.92 23.87 1.58
CA LEU A 51 -4.63 24.37 1.11
C LEU A 51 -4.81 25.61 0.23
N VAL A 52 -5.76 25.59 -0.72
CA VAL A 52 -6.03 26.71 -1.62
C VAL A 52 -6.54 27.93 -0.84
N GLU A 53 -7.46 27.74 0.11
CA GLU A 53 -8.01 28.82 0.94
C GLU A 53 -6.93 29.48 1.82
N SER A 54 -5.97 28.69 2.34
CA SER A 54 -4.89 29.20 3.19
C SER A 54 -3.79 29.97 2.46
N ARG A 55 -3.78 29.98 1.12
CA ARG A 55 -2.73 30.70 0.39
C ARG A 55 -2.96 32.21 0.54
N PRO A 56 -1.96 32.98 1.01
CA PRO A 56 -2.06 34.42 1.00
C PRO A 56 -2.28 34.90 -0.45
N PRO A 57 -3.08 35.96 -0.66
CA PRO A 57 -3.29 36.50 -1.99
C PRO A 57 -1.94 36.79 -2.64
N PRO A 58 -1.76 36.46 -3.94
CA PRO A 58 -0.50 36.72 -4.61
C PRO A 58 -0.15 38.20 -4.44
N PRO A 59 1.14 38.53 -4.17
CA PRO A 59 1.53 39.92 -3.95
C PRO A 59 1.08 40.74 -5.15
N ALA A 60 0.29 41.79 -4.89
CA ALA A 60 -0.26 42.66 -5.90
C ALA A 60 0.90 43.17 -6.78
N LEU A 61 1.00 42.65 -8.00
CA LEU A 61 1.98 43.15 -8.95
C LEU A 61 1.61 44.62 -9.24
N PRO A 62 2.57 45.56 -9.19
CA PRO A 62 2.27 46.95 -9.43
C PRO A 62 1.73 47.09 -10.86
N MET A 63 0.45 47.48 -10.99
CA MET A 63 -0.12 47.90 -12.26
C MET A 63 0.67 49.13 -12.72
N LYS A 64 1.52 48.92 -13.71
CA LYS A 64 2.27 49.99 -14.34
C LYS A 64 1.29 50.84 -15.16
N SER A 65 1.08 52.07 -14.70
CA SER A 65 0.38 53.13 -15.42
C SER A 65 1.10 53.54 -16.69
#